data_AF-V6TN31-F1
#
_entry.id   AF-V6TN31-F1
#
_cell.length_a   1.000
_cell.length_b   1.000
_cell.length_c   1.000
_cell.angle_alpha   90.00
_cell.angle_beta   90.00
_cell.angle_gamma   90.00
#
_symmetry.space_group_name_H-M   'P 1'
#
loop_
_entity.id
_entity.type
_entity.pdbx_description
1 polymer ?
#
loop_
_entity_poly.entity_id
_entity_poly.type
_entity_poly.pdbx_seq_one_letter_code
_entity_poly.pdbx_strand_id
1 'polypeptide(L)'
;MEPPTAQLIDEQEVVFEPEPAKDAFDRGIAFKEAGNSALKTGRYKEAAEHYREALAIFSGRTTERANCLSNYAAACVRLSELDEAERSLREAIDINPRHINARLRVARVFAAREKYILAASEWSVVTQLRPLTDAEAAERDACNKKAMDAGITTMKSWGNKLLGKIGLSLDNFKLAKNADGSFNISMQK
;
A
#
# COMPACT_ATOMS: atom_id res chain seq x y z
N MET A 1 15.20 -55.44 6.77
CA MET A 1 14.30 -54.40 6.24
C MET A 1 13.81 -53.61 7.44
N GLU A 2 14.40 -52.44 7.67
CA GLU A 2 13.93 -51.52 8.72
C GLU A 2 12.64 -50.83 8.26
N PRO A 3 11.70 -50.53 9.17
CA PRO A 3 10.51 -49.76 8.82
C PRO A 3 10.90 -48.29 8.50
N PRO A 4 10.12 -47.58 7.66
CA PRO A 4 10.44 -46.20 7.32
C PRO A 4 10.21 -45.30 8.53
N THR A 5 11.23 -44.48 8.84
CA THR A 5 11.20 -43.43 9.85
C THR A 5 10.10 -42.42 9.50
N ALA A 6 9.10 -42.27 10.37
CA ALA A 6 8.10 -41.22 10.25
C ALA A 6 8.79 -39.85 10.36
N GLN A 7 8.73 -39.07 9.29
CA GLN A 7 9.15 -37.68 9.31
C GLN A 7 8.11 -36.88 10.11
N LEU A 8 8.55 -36.31 11.23
CA LEU A 8 7.81 -35.33 12.01
C LEU A 8 7.54 -34.12 11.10
N ILE A 9 6.30 -33.99 10.66
CA ILE A 9 5.80 -32.75 10.06
C ILE A 9 5.69 -31.71 11.18
N ASP A 10 6.44 -30.63 10.99
CA ASP A 10 6.49 -29.42 11.81
C ASP A 10 5.07 -28.86 12.01
N GLU A 11 4.52 -29.09 13.21
CA GLU A 11 3.26 -28.47 13.63
C GLU A 11 3.53 -26.97 13.80
N GLN A 12 3.25 -26.18 12.76
CA GLN A 12 3.18 -24.74 12.89
C GLN A 12 2.17 -24.41 13.99
N GLU A 13 2.69 -23.93 15.12
CA GLU A 13 1.94 -23.50 16.28
C GLU A 13 0.99 -22.36 15.86
N VAL A 14 -0.27 -22.72 15.60
CA VAL A 14 -1.33 -21.74 15.32
C VAL A 14 -1.60 -21.02 16.64
N VAL A 15 -0.97 -19.87 16.82
CA VAL A 15 -1.22 -18.97 17.95
C VAL A 15 -2.65 -18.48 17.86
N PHE A 16 -3.56 -19.16 18.55
CA PHE A 16 -4.95 -18.75 18.70
C PHE A 16 -4.99 -17.71 19.82
N GLU A 17 -4.94 -16.42 19.45
CA GLU A 17 -5.14 -15.37 20.44
C GLU A 17 -6.55 -15.49 21.03
N PRO A 18 -6.70 -15.39 22.37
CA PRO A 18 -7.99 -15.51 23.01
C PRO A 18 -8.92 -14.42 22.49
N GLU A 19 -10.12 -14.82 22.04
CA GLU A 19 -11.13 -13.84 21.66
C GLU A 19 -11.48 -12.96 22.87
N PRO A 20 -11.61 -11.63 22.69
CA PRO A 20 -12.01 -10.75 23.76
C PRO A 20 -13.38 -11.19 24.30
N ALA A 21 -13.58 -11.05 25.62
CA ALA A 21 -14.89 -11.31 26.23
C ALA A 21 -15.97 -10.56 25.44
N LYS A 22 -17.13 -11.19 25.19
CA LYS A 22 -18.21 -10.66 24.32
C LYS A 22 -18.52 -9.19 24.58
N ASP A 23 -18.65 -8.80 25.85
CA ASP A 23 -18.91 -7.42 26.25
C ASP A 23 -17.80 -6.45 25.83
N ALA A 24 -16.54 -6.88 25.85
CA ALA A 24 -15.42 -6.08 25.36
C ALA A 24 -15.47 -5.95 23.84
N PHE A 25 -15.75 -7.03 23.11
CA PHE A 25 -15.88 -6.99 21.65
C PHE A 25 -16.99 -6.03 21.21
N ASP A 26 -18.17 -6.10 21.84
CA ASP A 26 -19.30 -5.21 21.58
C ASP A 26 -18.93 -3.73 21.85
N ARG A 27 -18.14 -3.45 22.90
CA ARG A 27 -17.58 -2.10 23.12
C ARG A 27 -16.66 -1.65 21.99
N GLY A 28 -15.80 -2.54 21.48
CA GLY A 28 -14.93 -2.24 20.33
C GLY A 28 -15.73 -1.87 19.09
N ILE A 29 -16.83 -2.59 18.83
CA ILE A 29 -17.74 -2.29 17.73
C ILE A 29 -18.39 -0.91 17.93
N ALA A 30 -18.87 -0.59 19.12
CA ALA A 30 -19.45 0.71 19.43
C ALA A 30 -18.45 1.87 19.21
N PHE A 31 -17.19 1.72 19.66
CA PHE A 31 -16.15 2.72 19.41
C PHE A 31 -15.86 2.89 17.90
N LYS A 32 -15.74 1.78 17.15
CA LYS A 32 -15.58 1.81 15.69
C LYS A 32 -16.73 2.56 15.01
N GLU A 33 -17.97 2.34 15.45
CA GLU A 33 -19.16 3.01 14.90
C GLU A 33 -19.20 4.50 15.25
N ALA A 34 -18.84 4.87 16.48
CA ALA A 34 -18.66 6.27 16.87
C ALA A 34 -17.59 6.96 16.01
N GLY A 35 -16.45 6.29 15.79
CA GLY A 35 -15.40 6.76 14.88
C GLY A 35 -15.90 6.93 13.44
N ASN A 36 -16.69 5.99 12.92
CA ASN A 36 -17.30 6.08 11.59
C ASN A 36 -18.24 7.30 11.48
N SER A 37 -19.04 7.57 12.53
CA SER A 37 -19.95 8.71 12.58
C SER A 37 -19.19 10.04 12.63
N ALA A 38 -18.18 10.14 13.49
CA ALA A 38 -17.31 11.31 13.58
C ALA A 38 -16.56 11.57 12.26
N LEU A 39 -16.07 10.53 11.59
CA LEU A 39 -15.38 10.63 10.30
C LEU A 39 -16.31 11.19 9.21
N LYS A 40 -17.55 10.68 9.12
CA LYS A 40 -18.57 11.15 8.16
C LYS A 40 -18.95 12.62 8.37
N THR A 41 -18.93 13.07 9.62
CA THR A 41 -19.31 14.44 10.02
C THR A 41 -18.13 15.40 10.09
N GLY A 42 -16.94 14.97 9.67
CA GLY A 42 -15.76 15.83 9.57
C GLY A 42 -15.00 16.05 10.87
N ARG A 43 -15.39 15.39 11.97
CA ARG A 43 -14.71 15.47 13.28
C ARG A 43 -13.55 14.48 13.33
N TYR A 44 -12.50 14.75 12.54
CA TYR A 44 -11.42 13.78 12.30
C TYR A 44 -10.60 13.44 13.54
N LYS A 45 -10.34 14.42 14.43
CA LYS A 45 -9.64 14.16 15.70
C LYS A 45 -10.45 13.21 16.59
N GLU A 46 -11.73 13.50 16.77
CA GLU A 46 -12.64 12.64 17.54
C GLU A 46 -12.74 11.24 16.92
N ALA A 47 -12.82 11.16 15.59
CA ALA A 47 -12.82 9.88 14.89
C ALA A 47 -11.55 9.07 15.19
N ALA A 48 -10.37 9.71 15.14
CA ALA A 48 -9.11 9.09 15.44
C ALA A 48 -9.06 8.54 16.88
N GLU A 49 -9.53 9.29 17.87
CA GLU A 49 -9.62 8.81 19.25
C GLU A 49 -10.53 7.58 19.38
N HIS A 50 -11.75 7.63 18.84
CA HIS A 50 -12.67 6.50 18.89
C HIS A 50 -12.10 5.24 18.22
N TYR A 51 -11.40 5.38 17.10
CA TYR A 51 -10.74 4.23 16.48
C TYR A 51 -9.58 3.69 17.31
N ARG A 52 -8.82 4.53 18.03
CA ARG A 52 -7.75 4.04 18.93
C ARG A 52 -8.34 3.19 20.06
N GLU A 53 -9.43 3.62 20.67
CA GLU A 53 -10.15 2.85 21.68
C GLU A 53 -10.64 1.51 21.11
N ALA A 54 -11.18 1.51 19.89
CA ALA A 54 -11.57 0.27 19.20
C ALA A 54 -10.37 -0.65 18.92
N LEU A 55 -9.23 -0.09 18.48
CA LEU A 55 -8.00 -0.85 18.17
C LEU A 55 -7.30 -1.41 19.41
N ALA A 56 -7.51 -0.81 20.57
CA ALA A 56 -7.06 -1.36 21.86
C ALA A 56 -7.85 -2.62 22.26
N ILE A 57 -9.10 -2.73 21.78
CA ILE A 57 -9.99 -3.87 22.04
C ILE A 57 -9.82 -4.96 20.96
N PHE A 58 -9.74 -4.57 19.69
CA PHE A 58 -9.53 -5.49 18.59
C PHE A 58 -8.07 -5.98 18.55
N SER A 59 -7.70 -6.84 19.50
CA SER A 59 -6.43 -7.55 19.52
C SER A 59 -6.36 -8.61 18.41
N GLY A 60 -5.15 -9.06 18.09
CA GLY A 60 -4.90 -10.10 17.11
C GLY A 60 -5.16 -9.71 15.65
N ARG A 61 -5.15 -10.70 14.76
CA ARG A 61 -5.28 -10.53 13.31
C ARG A 61 -6.73 -10.74 12.84
N THR A 62 -7.65 -9.87 13.26
CA THR A 62 -9.09 -9.99 12.95
C THR A 62 -9.55 -9.07 11.82
N THR A 63 -10.69 -9.43 11.19
CA THR A 63 -11.33 -8.60 10.15
C THR A 63 -11.72 -7.22 10.66
N GLU A 64 -12.21 -7.16 11.90
CA GLU A 64 -12.61 -5.96 12.61
C GLU A 64 -11.42 -5.02 12.83
N ARG A 65 -10.26 -5.58 13.24
CA ARG A 65 -9.02 -4.82 13.36
C ARG A 65 -8.61 -4.23 12.01
N ALA A 66 -8.58 -5.03 10.94
CA ALA A 66 -8.19 -4.55 9.61
C ALA A 66 -9.12 -3.43 9.10
N ASN A 67 -10.44 -3.60 9.27
CA ASN A 67 -11.43 -2.58 8.94
C ASN A 67 -11.23 -1.29 9.75
N CYS A 68 -10.97 -1.43 11.05
CA CYS A 68 -10.76 -0.31 11.96
C CYS A 68 -9.47 0.45 11.62
N LEU A 69 -8.36 -0.25 11.39
CA LEU A 69 -7.08 0.33 10.95
C LEU A 69 -7.24 1.11 9.63
N SER A 70 -7.96 0.54 8.66
CA SER A 70 -8.27 1.22 7.39
C SER A 70 -9.01 2.53 7.63
N ASN A 71 -10.01 2.55 8.52
CA ASN A 71 -10.82 3.74 8.81
C ASN A 71 -10.09 4.78 9.69
N TYR A 72 -9.30 4.33 10.65
CA TYR A 72 -8.37 5.17 11.40
C TYR A 72 -7.42 5.90 10.46
N ALA A 73 -6.81 5.19 9.51
CA ALA A 73 -5.94 5.81 8.52
C ALA A 73 -6.64 6.88 7.67
N ALA A 74 -7.93 6.70 7.35
CA ALA A 74 -8.69 7.74 6.66
C ALA A 74 -8.86 9.01 7.51
N ALA A 75 -9.05 8.89 8.83
CA ALA A 75 -9.04 10.04 9.73
C ALA A 75 -7.64 10.71 9.76
N CYS A 76 -6.57 9.92 9.89
CA CYS A 76 -5.18 10.42 9.87
C CYS A 76 -4.85 11.18 8.57
N VAL A 77 -5.28 10.69 7.40
CA VAL A 77 -5.10 11.40 6.13
C VAL A 77 -5.77 12.78 6.17
N ARG A 78 -6.97 12.89 6.75
CA ARG A 78 -7.67 14.19 6.88
C ARG A 78 -7.02 15.13 7.89
N LEU A 79 -6.21 14.59 8.80
CA LEU A 79 -5.38 15.34 9.76
C LEU A 79 -3.98 15.65 9.23
N SER A 80 -3.66 15.27 7.99
CA SER A 80 -2.31 15.35 7.40
C SER A 80 -1.25 14.48 8.10
N GLU A 81 -1.68 13.48 8.87
CA GLU A 81 -0.82 12.51 9.58
C GLU A 81 -0.48 11.32 8.67
N LEU A 82 0.23 11.60 7.57
CA LEU A 82 0.46 10.61 6.50
C LEU A 82 1.33 9.41 6.92
N ASP A 83 2.25 9.58 7.87
CA ASP A 83 3.08 8.49 8.39
C ASP A 83 2.24 7.46 9.16
N GLU A 84 1.32 7.93 10.00
CA GLU A 84 0.44 7.08 10.78
C GLU A 84 -0.59 6.38 9.90
N ALA A 85 -1.12 7.10 8.90
CA ALA A 85 -1.99 6.52 7.89
C ALA A 85 -1.28 5.40 7.11
N GLU A 86 -0.05 5.62 6.64
CA GLU A 86 0.73 4.60 5.92
C GLU A 86 0.95 3.35 6.80
N ARG A 87 1.37 3.53 8.05
CA ARG A 87 1.60 2.42 8.98
C ARG A 87 0.33 1.61 9.21
N SER A 88 -0.77 2.27 9.53
CA SER A 88 -2.06 1.64 9.81
C SER A 88 -2.60 0.88 8.60
N LEU A 89 -2.44 1.43 7.39
CA LEU A 89 -2.88 0.77 6.16
C LEU A 89 -2.01 -0.45 5.82
N ARG A 90 -0.70 -0.38 6.05
CA ARG A 90 0.18 -1.53 5.87
C ARG A 90 -0.18 -2.66 6.82
N GLU A 91 -0.48 -2.35 8.08
CA GLU A 91 -0.96 -3.33 9.05
C GLU A 91 -2.33 -3.91 8.63
N ALA A 92 -3.26 -3.09 8.17
CA ALA A 92 -4.55 -3.58 7.66
C ALA A 92 -4.40 -4.54 6.47
N ILE A 93 -3.48 -4.25 5.55
CA ILE A 93 -3.17 -5.08 4.38
C ILE A 93 -2.43 -6.36 4.80
N ASP A 94 -1.57 -6.29 5.81
CA ASP A 94 -0.88 -7.45 6.36
C ASP A 94 -1.87 -8.41 7.05
N ILE A 95 -2.88 -7.89 7.76
CA ILE A 95 -3.96 -8.71 8.33
C ILE A 95 -4.87 -9.27 7.23
N ASN A 96 -5.29 -8.43 6.28
CA ASN A 96 -6.13 -8.84 5.15
C ASN A 96 -5.54 -8.36 3.82
N PRO A 97 -4.75 -9.22 3.13
CA PRO A 97 -4.13 -8.87 1.86
C PRO A 97 -5.12 -8.56 0.73
N ARG A 98 -6.40 -8.90 0.87
CA ARG A 98 -7.45 -8.60 -0.12
C ARG A 98 -8.32 -7.40 0.27
N HIS A 99 -7.93 -6.64 1.29
CA HIS A 99 -8.70 -5.50 1.78
C HIS A 99 -8.64 -4.31 0.81
N ILE A 100 -9.58 -4.26 -0.14
CA ILE A 100 -9.60 -3.29 -1.25
C ILE A 100 -9.51 -1.84 -0.76
N ASN A 101 -10.29 -1.44 0.26
CA ASN A 101 -10.27 -0.06 0.76
C ASN A 101 -8.92 0.35 1.36
N ALA A 102 -8.22 -0.57 2.03
CA ALA A 102 -6.90 -0.30 2.59
C ALA A 102 -5.86 -0.11 1.48
N ARG A 103 -5.90 -0.96 0.44
CA ARG A 103 -5.03 -0.85 -0.75
C ARG A 103 -5.26 0.44 -1.52
N LEU A 104 -6.52 0.83 -1.76
CA LEU A 104 -6.85 2.11 -2.40
C LEU A 104 -6.32 3.30 -1.60
N ARG A 105 -6.55 3.29 -0.28
CA ARG A 105 -6.08 4.36 0.59
C ARG A 105 -4.55 4.43 0.64
N VAL A 106 -3.85 3.30 0.70
CA VAL A 106 -2.38 3.31 0.75
C VAL A 106 -1.78 3.73 -0.58
N ALA A 107 -2.38 3.36 -1.71
CA ALA A 107 -1.97 3.84 -3.02
C ALA A 107 -2.04 5.38 -3.10
N ARG A 108 -3.13 5.97 -2.58
CA ARG A 108 -3.30 7.43 -2.49
C ARG A 108 -2.31 8.08 -1.53
N VAL A 109 -2.04 7.46 -0.37
CA VAL A 109 -1.03 7.95 0.58
C VAL A 109 0.37 7.90 -0.04
N PHE A 110 0.73 6.82 -0.73
CA PHE A 110 1.99 6.73 -1.47
C PHE A 110 2.08 7.81 -2.56
N ALA A 111 1.02 8.04 -3.33
CA ALA A 111 1.00 9.09 -4.34
C ALA A 111 1.16 10.49 -3.73
N ALA A 112 0.51 10.77 -2.60
CA ALA A 112 0.64 12.03 -1.86
C ALA A 112 2.06 12.25 -1.31
N ARG A 113 2.80 11.15 -1.07
CA ARG A 113 4.21 11.17 -0.65
C ARG A 113 5.19 11.01 -1.82
N GLU A 114 4.72 11.14 -3.06
CA GLU A 114 5.51 10.98 -4.29
C GLU A 114 6.19 9.62 -4.45
N LYS A 115 5.75 8.61 -3.69
CA LYS A 115 6.20 7.21 -3.79
C LYS A 115 5.46 6.50 -4.94
N TYR A 116 5.56 7.03 -6.15
CA TYR A 116 4.70 6.63 -7.29
C TYR A 116 4.85 5.17 -7.71
N ILE A 117 6.05 4.58 -7.59
CA ILE A 117 6.27 3.15 -7.85
C ILE A 117 5.43 2.27 -6.91
N LEU A 118 5.43 2.60 -5.61
CA LEU A 118 4.65 1.88 -4.61
C LEU A 118 3.14 2.09 -4.83
N ALA A 119 2.73 3.31 -5.17
CA ALA A 119 1.34 3.59 -5.50
C ALA A 119 0.86 2.76 -6.71
N ALA A 120 1.64 2.72 -7.80
CA ALA A 120 1.33 1.93 -8.99
C ALA A 120 1.22 0.43 -8.70
N SER A 121 2.10 -0.11 -7.84
CA SER A 121 2.03 -1.50 -7.38
C SER A 121 0.70 -1.81 -6.70
N GLU A 122 0.25 -0.94 -5.79
CA GLU A 122 -1.01 -1.15 -5.06
C GLU A 122 -2.23 -1.04 -5.98
N TRP A 123 -2.23 -0.10 -6.93
CA TRP A 123 -3.27 -0.02 -7.96
C TRP A 123 -3.34 -1.27 -8.84
N SER A 124 -2.18 -1.88 -9.16
CA SER A 124 -2.14 -3.15 -9.88
C SER A 124 -2.88 -4.24 -9.11
N VAL A 125 -2.63 -4.35 -7.80
CA VAL A 125 -3.33 -5.33 -6.94
C VAL A 125 -4.83 -5.04 -6.88
N VAL A 126 -5.23 -3.77 -6.72
CA VAL A 126 -6.66 -3.42 -6.68
C VAL A 126 -7.37 -3.84 -7.98
N THR A 127 -6.74 -3.63 -9.14
CA THR A 127 -7.30 -4.00 -10.46
C THR A 127 -7.49 -5.52 -10.60
N GLN A 128 -6.65 -6.33 -9.96
CA GLN A 128 -6.81 -7.79 -9.92
C GLN A 128 -7.93 -8.23 -8.97
N LEU A 129 -8.22 -7.44 -7.93
CA LEU A 129 -9.26 -7.76 -6.94
C LEU A 129 -10.65 -7.35 -7.41
N ARG A 130 -10.78 -6.24 -8.15
CA ARG A 130 -12.04 -5.79 -8.75
C ARG A 130 -11.85 -4.82 -9.92
N PRO A 131 -12.87 -4.65 -10.78
CA PRO A 131 -12.93 -3.54 -11.72
C PRO A 131 -12.85 -2.19 -10.99
N LEU A 132 -12.15 -1.22 -11.62
CA LEU A 132 -12.06 0.15 -11.14
C LEU A 132 -13.24 0.98 -11.65
N THR A 133 -13.65 1.96 -10.85
CA THR A 133 -14.46 3.08 -11.35
C THR A 133 -13.65 3.99 -12.27
N ASP A 134 -14.30 4.81 -13.09
CA ASP A 134 -13.60 5.75 -13.98
C ASP A 134 -12.66 6.70 -13.22
N ALA A 135 -13.08 7.17 -12.05
CA ALA A 135 -12.27 8.03 -11.18
C ALA A 135 -11.02 7.29 -10.66
N GLU A 136 -11.17 6.04 -10.23
CA GLU A 136 -10.05 5.21 -9.77
C GLU A 136 -9.10 4.84 -10.92
N ALA A 137 -9.63 4.60 -12.13
CA ALA A 137 -8.82 4.35 -13.32
C ALA A 137 -7.97 5.59 -13.67
N ALA A 138 -8.55 6.78 -13.60
CA ALA A 138 -7.82 8.03 -13.81
C ALA A 138 -6.73 8.25 -12.76
N GLU A 139 -7.01 7.99 -11.47
CA GLU A 139 -6.01 8.05 -10.40
C GLU A 139 -4.85 7.06 -10.63
N ARG A 140 -5.16 5.81 -11.00
CA ARG A 140 -4.16 4.80 -11.37
C ARG A 140 -3.30 5.28 -12.54
N ASP A 141 -3.91 5.76 -13.62
CA ASP A 141 -3.17 6.13 -14.84
C ASP A 141 -2.25 7.32 -14.58
N ALA A 142 -2.70 8.29 -13.79
CA ALA A 142 -1.85 9.38 -13.31
C ALA A 142 -0.67 8.86 -12.47
N CYS A 143 -0.89 7.91 -11.57
CA CYS A 143 0.17 7.29 -10.78
C CYS A 143 1.15 6.51 -11.66
N ASN A 144 0.67 5.71 -12.61
CA ASN A 144 1.49 4.91 -13.52
C ASN A 144 2.39 5.79 -14.39
N LYS A 145 1.87 6.91 -14.90
CA LYS A 145 2.66 7.87 -15.65
C LYS A 145 3.81 8.42 -14.82
N LYS A 146 3.51 8.92 -13.62
CA LYS A 146 4.54 9.45 -12.71
C LYS A 146 5.54 8.39 -12.25
N ALA A 147 5.08 7.15 -12.05
CA ALA A 147 5.93 6.00 -11.75
C ALA A 147 6.92 5.71 -12.90
N MET A 148 6.44 5.73 -14.14
CA MET A 148 7.29 5.54 -15.33
C MET A 148 8.33 6.67 -15.46
N ASP A 149 7.92 7.93 -15.28
CA ASP A 149 8.84 9.08 -15.32
C ASP A 149 9.94 8.98 -14.23
N ALA A 150 9.56 8.58 -13.01
CA ALA A 150 10.49 8.36 -11.91
C ALA A 150 11.46 7.20 -12.20
N GLY A 151 10.96 6.11 -12.79
CA GLY A 151 11.77 4.95 -13.21
C GLY A 151 12.79 5.30 -14.28
N ILE A 152 12.38 6.02 -15.32
CA ILE A 152 13.29 6.50 -16.38
C ILE A 152 14.35 7.43 -15.80
N THR A 153 13.97 8.36 -14.92
CA THR A 153 14.90 9.28 -14.27
C THR A 153 15.95 8.52 -13.45
N THR A 154 15.52 7.51 -12.69
CA THR A 154 16.41 6.66 -11.88
C THR A 154 17.36 5.86 -12.76
N MET A 155 16.85 5.26 -13.85
CA MET A 155 17.66 4.50 -14.81
C MET A 155 18.70 5.37 -15.50
N LYS A 156 18.33 6.60 -15.88
CA LYS A 156 19.28 7.59 -16.43
C LYS A 156 20.37 7.94 -15.42
N SER A 157 20.00 8.20 -14.17
CA SER A 157 20.97 8.50 -13.11
C SER A 157 21.96 7.35 -12.89
N TRP A 158 21.47 6.11 -12.80
CA TRP A 158 22.33 4.93 -12.67
C TRP A 158 23.22 4.72 -13.89
N GLY A 159 22.66 4.86 -15.10
CA GLY A 159 23.41 4.78 -16.35
C GLY A 159 24.51 5.85 -16.42
N ASN A 160 24.21 7.09 -16.07
CA ASN A 160 25.20 8.18 -16.00
C ASN A 160 26.27 7.91 -14.94
N LYS A 161 25.92 7.32 -13.80
CA LYS A 161 26.90 6.92 -12.77
C LYS A 161 27.83 5.80 -13.25
N LEU A 162 27.32 4.86 -14.05
CA LEU A 162 28.11 3.78 -14.63
C LEU A 162 29.01 4.29 -15.77
N LEU A 163 28.41 5.01 -16.72
CA LEU A 163 29.10 5.59 -17.87
C LEU A 163 30.13 6.67 -17.46
N GLY A 164 29.85 7.44 -16.41
CA GLY A 164 30.77 8.46 -15.92
C GLY A 164 32.11 7.87 -15.45
N LYS A 165 32.14 6.62 -14.97
CA LYS A 165 33.38 5.92 -14.61
C LYS A 165 34.29 5.62 -15.80
N ILE A 166 33.74 5.65 -17.03
CA ILE A 166 34.47 5.47 -18.29
C ILE A 166 34.52 6.77 -19.12
N GLY A 167 34.16 7.92 -18.53
CA GLY A 167 34.17 9.22 -19.19
C GLY A 167 33.01 9.46 -20.17
N LEU A 168 31.91 8.71 -20.05
CA LEU A 168 30.73 8.79 -20.92
C LEU A 168 29.47 9.27 -20.17
N SER A 169 28.47 9.78 -20.88
CA SER A 169 27.14 10.15 -20.35
C SER A 169 26.02 9.65 -21.27
N LEU A 170 24.86 9.29 -20.73
CA LEU A 170 23.64 9.02 -21.51
C LEU A 170 23.14 10.25 -22.26
N ASP A 171 23.49 11.46 -21.82
CA ASP A 171 23.16 12.69 -22.54
C ASP A 171 23.91 12.80 -23.87
N ASN A 172 25.02 12.06 -24.01
CA ASN A 172 25.75 11.95 -25.27
C ASN A 172 25.04 11.02 -26.26
N PHE A 173 23.94 10.34 -25.90
CA PHE A 173 23.23 9.41 -26.78
C PHE A 173 21.82 9.93 -27.10
N LYS A 174 21.51 10.04 -28.40
CA LYS A 174 20.17 10.32 -28.91
C LYS A 174 19.48 9.02 -29.29
N LEU A 175 18.31 8.78 -28.71
CA LEU A 175 17.39 7.73 -29.13
C LEU A 175 16.30 8.34 -30.03
N ALA A 176 16.21 7.86 -31.27
CA ALA A 176 15.11 8.18 -32.18
C ALA A 176 14.25 6.93 -32.42
N LYS A 177 12.95 7.02 -32.13
CA LYS A 177 11.99 5.92 -32.37
C LYS A 177 11.55 5.96 -33.84
N ASN A 178 11.71 4.85 -34.54
CA ASN A 178 11.29 4.67 -35.93
C ASN A 178 9.80 4.27 -36.02
N ALA A 179 9.21 4.40 -37.22
CA ALA A 179 7.80 4.08 -37.46
C ALA A 179 7.44 2.60 -37.26
N ASP A 180 8.42 1.70 -37.37
CA ASP A 180 8.29 0.26 -37.13
C ASP A 180 8.46 -0.13 -35.65
N GLY A 181 8.69 0.84 -34.76
CA GLY A 181 8.92 0.62 -33.34
C GLY A 181 10.37 0.32 -32.94
N SER A 182 11.30 0.23 -33.91
CA SER A 182 12.74 0.14 -33.62
C SER A 182 13.33 1.47 -33.14
N PHE A 183 14.51 1.44 -32.51
CA PHE A 183 15.20 2.64 -32.02
C PHE A 183 16.57 2.79 -32.69
N ASN A 184 16.82 3.96 -33.27
CA ASN A 184 18.15 4.37 -33.69
C ASN A 184 18.87 5.07 -32.53
N ILE A 185 20.08 4.63 -32.22
CA ILE A 185 20.94 5.23 -31.18
C ILE A 185 22.15 5.86 -31.86
N SER A 186 22.35 7.16 -31.66
CA SER A 186 23.54 7.87 -32.14
C SER A 186 24.23 8.64 -31.01
N MET A 187 25.55 8.70 -31.06
CA MET A 187 26.36 9.41 -30.07
C MET A 187 26.69 10.82 -30.58
N GLN A 188 26.44 11.85 -29.78
CA GLN A 188 26.90 13.20 -30.02
C GLN A 188 28.32 13.35 -29.45
N LYS A 189 29.23 13.90 -30.25
CA LYS A 189 30.58 14.29 -29.83
C LYS A 189 30.53 15.54 -28.96
#